data_AF-A0A150VJ60-F1
#
_entry.id   AF-A0A150VJ60-F1
#
_cell.length_a   1.000
_cell.length_b   1.000
_cell.length_c   1.000
_cell.angle_alpha   90.00
_cell.angle_beta   90.00
_cell.angle_gamma   90.00
#
_symmetry.space_group_name_H-M   'P 1'
#
loop_
_entity.id
_entity.type
_entity.pdbx_description
1 polymer ?
#
loop_
_entity_poly.entity_id
_entity_poly.type
_entity_poly.pdbx_seq_one_letter_code
_entity_poly.pdbx_strand_id
1 'polypeptide(L)'
;MGAISSTLSKHCRALEQPDPLTVYLAVFILVGVLVSYLPQHIKIIQYGTSEGLSPWWVLLGGLSSIAAIGNILTLPASRADMACCKEISGGACAAALLGVAQIGLQWACFMFSVMLFLIFFPTAPDLDISSSIASITSSPPPKRRDAIIVGSTTLCALLVVGITSIALVAAWPHHTQYWANFLGSIAGLLAAVQYVPQIWYTYRLGDVKSLSVITMLIQVPGAFLFSFSLWLRVGWGGWSTWLVYVVTGILQGILLAMAISYYVVSRRATREQVEAEEEEEVGNNDDILCASAAADGALLDTDMDERSPLLQNGSMKSKRNESTMRSTSTNRQFGMLYAATPPEQDSDRSSRFGG
;
A
#
# COMPACT_ATOMS: atom_id res chain seq x y z
N MET A 1 37.14 -41.38 -9.10
CA MET A 1 38.25 -40.80 -9.90
C MET A 1 37.75 -40.83 -11.35
N GLY A 2 37.31 -39.78 -12.01
CA GLY A 2 37.62 -38.37 -11.93
C GLY A 2 37.93 -37.93 -13.37
N ALA A 3 36.91 -37.75 -14.22
CA ALA A 3 37.13 -37.40 -15.63
C ALA A 3 35.85 -36.95 -16.38
N ILE A 4 35.16 -35.90 -15.94
CA ILE A 4 34.45 -34.95 -16.83
C ILE A 4 34.45 -33.58 -16.13
N SER A 5 35.63 -33.00 -15.90
CA SER A 5 35.70 -31.54 -15.72
C SER A 5 35.79 -30.96 -17.14
N SER A 6 34.63 -30.88 -17.80
CA SER A 6 34.44 -29.93 -18.87
C SER A 6 34.88 -28.57 -18.33
N THR A 7 35.62 -27.81 -19.14
CA THR A 7 36.16 -26.50 -18.79
C THR A 7 35.04 -25.51 -18.47
N LEU A 8 34.53 -25.56 -17.24
CA LEU A 8 33.55 -24.63 -16.71
C LEU A 8 34.14 -23.23 -16.80
N SER A 9 33.43 -22.32 -17.47
CA SER A 9 33.85 -20.91 -17.59
C SER A 9 34.16 -20.34 -16.19
N LYS A 10 35.15 -19.45 -16.10
CA LYS A 10 35.51 -18.79 -14.83
C LYS A 10 34.30 -18.14 -14.14
N HIS A 11 33.37 -17.60 -14.93
CA HIS A 11 32.09 -17.05 -14.45
C HIS A 11 31.21 -18.13 -13.82
N CYS A 12 30.96 -19.23 -14.52
CA CYS A 12 30.10 -20.30 -14.02
C CYS A 12 30.70 -21.04 -12.81
N ARG A 13 32.04 -21.11 -12.71
CA ARG A 13 32.72 -21.67 -11.54
C ARG A 13 32.50 -20.84 -10.26
N ALA A 14 32.42 -19.51 -10.38
CA ALA A 14 32.09 -18.67 -9.25
C ALA A 14 30.65 -18.88 -8.76
N LEU A 15 29.74 -19.27 -9.65
CA LEU A 15 28.34 -19.58 -9.32
C LEU A 15 28.14 -21.00 -8.74
N GLU A 16 29.12 -21.89 -8.91
CA GLU A 16 29.07 -23.26 -8.41
C GLU A 16 29.14 -23.32 -6.88
N GLN A 17 29.78 -22.34 -6.25
CA GLN A 17 29.94 -22.23 -4.79
C GLN A 17 29.25 -20.97 -4.26
N PRO A 18 27.91 -21.02 -4.08
CA PRO A 18 27.17 -19.87 -3.60
C PRO A 18 27.50 -19.57 -2.14
N ASP A 19 27.59 -18.27 -1.82
CA ASP A 19 27.75 -17.80 -0.45
C ASP A 19 26.49 -18.13 0.39
N PRO A 20 26.61 -18.86 1.51
CA PRO A 20 25.46 -19.28 2.32
C PRO A 20 24.63 -18.13 2.87
N LEU A 21 25.27 -17.00 3.22
CA LEU A 21 24.58 -15.83 3.76
C LEU A 21 23.68 -15.20 2.69
N THR A 22 24.19 -15.04 1.48
CA THR A 22 23.43 -14.48 0.34
C THR A 22 22.23 -15.36 -0.01
N VAL A 23 22.40 -16.69 0.02
CA VAL A 23 21.31 -17.65 -0.20
C VAL A 23 20.26 -17.55 0.91
N TYR A 24 20.69 -17.58 2.18
CA TYR A 24 19.78 -17.46 3.31
C TYR A 24 18.98 -16.15 3.27
N LEU A 25 19.65 -15.03 3.01
CA LEU A 25 19.03 -13.72 2.90
C LEU A 25 17.98 -13.69 1.77
N ALA A 26 18.31 -14.21 0.58
CA ALA A 26 17.38 -14.24 -0.54
C ALA A 26 16.17 -15.14 -0.29
N VAL A 27 16.36 -16.31 0.33
CA VAL A 27 15.24 -17.20 0.72
C VAL A 27 14.35 -16.54 1.77
N PHE A 28 14.94 -15.90 2.78
CA PHE A 28 14.20 -15.16 3.81
C PHE A 28 13.33 -14.06 3.18
N ILE A 29 13.90 -13.27 2.26
CA ILE A 29 13.17 -12.22 1.55
C ILE A 29 12.05 -12.82 0.69
N LEU A 30 12.31 -13.94 0.01
CA LEU A 30 11.31 -14.61 -0.83
C LEU A 30 10.09 -15.08 -0.03
N VAL A 31 10.31 -15.64 1.17
CA VAL A 31 9.23 -15.97 2.11
C VAL A 31 8.51 -14.70 2.59
N GLY A 32 9.26 -13.65 2.94
CA GLY A 32 8.70 -12.37 3.37
C GLY A 32 7.78 -11.73 2.33
N VAL A 33 8.12 -11.83 1.04
CA VAL A 33 7.26 -11.38 -0.07
C VAL A 33 5.92 -12.11 -0.06
N LEU A 34 5.93 -13.44 0.01
CA LEU A 34 4.69 -14.24 0.03
C LEU A 34 3.79 -13.87 1.21
N VAL A 35 4.37 -13.80 2.41
CA VAL A 35 3.64 -13.42 3.63
C VAL A 35 3.07 -12.01 3.52
N SER A 36 3.75 -11.10 2.85
CA SER A 36 3.30 -9.71 2.71
C SER A 36 2.09 -9.56 1.78
N TYR A 37 1.98 -10.36 0.71
CA TYR A 37 0.87 -10.29 -0.24
C TYR A 37 -0.38 -11.06 0.20
N LEU A 38 -0.17 -12.15 0.96
CA LEU A 38 -1.23 -13.09 1.30
C LEU A 38 -2.45 -12.43 2.00
N PRO A 39 -2.30 -11.53 3.00
CA PRO A 39 -3.45 -10.89 3.64
C PRO A 39 -4.32 -10.09 2.67
N GLN A 40 -3.69 -9.39 1.71
CA GLN A 40 -4.41 -8.59 0.73
C GLN A 40 -5.18 -9.48 -0.26
N HIS A 41 -4.56 -10.56 -0.73
CA HIS A 41 -5.20 -11.52 -1.61
C HIS A 41 -6.40 -12.19 -0.94
N ILE A 42 -6.24 -12.63 0.31
CA ILE A 42 -7.33 -13.21 1.11
C ILE A 42 -8.47 -12.21 1.26
N LYS A 43 -8.16 -10.94 1.60
CA LYS A 43 -9.17 -9.89 1.78
C LYS A 43 -10.03 -9.73 0.53
N ILE A 44 -9.43 -9.53 -0.64
CA ILE A 44 -10.18 -9.33 -1.89
C ILE A 44 -11.05 -10.55 -2.23
N ILE A 45 -10.51 -11.76 -2.06
CA ILE A 45 -11.24 -13.01 -2.34
C ILE A 45 -12.41 -13.20 -1.39
N GLN A 46 -12.23 -12.95 -0.09
CA GLN A 46 -13.26 -13.13 0.93
C GLN A 46 -14.40 -12.13 0.80
N TYR A 47 -14.07 -10.86 0.56
CA TYR A 47 -15.09 -9.81 0.43
C TYR A 47 -15.74 -9.79 -0.97
N GLY A 48 -15.14 -10.45 -1.96
CA GLY A 48 -15.68 -10.53 -3.32
C GLY A 48 -15.79 -9.17 -4.02
N THR A 49 -15.03 -8.18 -3.54
CA THR A 49 -15.05 -6.81 -4.07
C THR A 49 -13.67 -6.19 -3.94
N SER A 50 -13.33 -5.32 -4.91
CA SER A 50 -12.12 -4.49 -4.92
C SER A 50 -12.41 -3.03 -4.57
N GLU A 51 -13.55 -2.76 -3.92
CA GLU A 51 -13.86 -1.42 -3.43
C GLU A 51 -12.73 -0.86 -2.55
N GLY A 52 -12.35 0.38 -2.84
CA GLY A 52 -11.29 1.08 -2.11
C GLY A 52 -9.85 0.84 -2.61
N LEU A 53 -9.62 -0.08 -3.56
CA LEU A 53 -8.38 -0.07 -4.35
C LEU A 53 -8.48 0.98 -5.47
N SER A 54 -7.46 1.84 -5.59
CA SER A 54 -7.40 2.76 -6.72
C SER A 54 -7.04 2.03 -8.03
N PRO A 55 -7.81 2.22 -9.12
CA PRO A 55 -7.45 1.74 -10.45
C PRO A 55 -6.10 2.26 -10.95
N TRP A 56 -5.79 3.53 -10.68
CA TRP A 56 -4.55 4.16 -11.14
C TRP A 56 -3.34 3.69 -10.34
N TRP A 57 -3.51 3.44 -9.05
CA TRP A 57 -2.46 2.84 -8.22
C TRP A 57 -2.13 1.43 -8.71
N VAL A 58 -3.15 0.62 -8.98
CA VAL A 58 -3.00 -0.74 -9.52
C VAL A 58 -2.30 -0.70 -10.89
N LEU A 59 -2.70 0.22 -11.78
CA LEU A 59 -2.08 0.38 -13.09
C LEU A 59 -0.60 0.79 -13.00
N LEU A 60 -0.28 1.85 -12.24
CA LEU A 60 1.09 2.34 -12.10
C LEU A 60 2.00 1.27 -11.48
N GLY A 61 1.52 0.57 -10.46
CA GLY A 61 2.23 -0.55 -9.85
C GLY A 61 2.40 -1.73 -10.81
N GLY A 62 1.40 -2.01 -11.66
CA GLY A 62 1.46 -3.06 -12.67
C GLY A 62 2.48 -2.78 -13.76
N LEU A 63 2.47 -1.56 -14.31
CA LEU A 63 3.45 -1.09 -15.29
C LEU A 63 4.88 -1.08 -14.71
N SER A 64 5.04 -0.59 -13.48
CA SER A 64 6.33 -0.62 -12.78
C SER A 64 6.84 -2.05 -12.58
N SER A 65 5.94 -2.97 -12.18
CA SER A 65 6.28 -4.39 -11.99
C SER A 65 6.67 -5.09 -13.30
N ILE A 66 5.97 -4.81 -14.41
CA ILE A 66 6.33 -5.32 -15.75
C ILE A 66 7.72 -4.82 -16.16
N ALA A 67 8.00 -3.54 -15.94
CA ALA A 67 9.30 -2.97 -16.23
C ALA A 67 10.39 -3.58 -15.34
N ALA A 68 10.12 -3.85 -14.06
CA ALA A 68 11.06 -4.49 -13.14
C ALA A 68 11.41 -5.94 -13.54
N ILE A 69 10.41 -6.78 -13.90
CA ILE A 69 10.71 -8.14 -14.37
C ILE A 69 11.43 -8.13 -15.73
N GLY A 70 11.06 -7.22 -16.63
CA GLY A 70 11.76 -7.04 -17.90
C GLY A 70 13.22 -6.59 -17.70
N ASN A 71 13.47 -5.68 -16.75
CA ASN A 71 14.81 -5.22 -16.39
C ASN A 71 15.71 -6.40 -15.97
N ILE A 72 15.29 -7.22 -14.99
CA ILE A 72 16.15 -8.30 -14.49
C ILE A 72 16.38 -9.42 -15.52
N LEU A 73 15.36 -9.74 -16.34
CA LEU A 73 15.46 -10.81 -17.34
C LEU A 73 16.31 -10.40 -18.55
N THR A 74 16.36 -9.12 -18.89
CA THR A 74 17.16 -8.61 -20.01
C THR A 74 18.58 -8.26 -19.61
N LEU A 75 18.84 -8.04 -18.31
CA LEU A 75 20.17 -7.76 -17.77
C LEU A 75 21.19 -8.81 -18.23
N PRO A 76 22.31 -8.42 -18.87
CA PRO A 76 23.35 -9.35 -19.33
C PRO A 76 23.87 -10.29 -18.24
N ALA A 77 24.05 -9.79 -17.01
CA ALA A 77 24.49 -10.59 -15.87
C ALA A 77 23.53 -11.76 -15.60
N SER A 78 22.23 -11.47 -15.44
CA SER A 78 21.21 -12.52 -15.26
C SER A 78 21.16 -13.52 -16.41
N ARG A 79 21.34 -13.06 -17.65
CA ARG A 79 21.35 -13.94 -18.83
C ARG A 79 22.58 -14.85 -18.86
N ALA A 80 23.74 -14.33 -18.44
CA ALA A 80 24.95 -15.15 -18.27
C ALA A 80 24.76 -16.20 -17.17
N ASP A 81 24.15 -15.83 -16.04
CA ASP A 81 23.83 -16.77 -14.95
C ASP A 81 22.88 -17.88 -15.42
N MET A 82 21.82 -17.53 -16.15
CA MET A 82 20.89 -18.50 -16.75
C MET A 82 21.56 -19.42 -17.77
N ALA A 83 22.58 -18.94 -18.50
CA ALA A 83 23.35 -19.78 -19.42
C ALA A 83 24.22 -20.79 -18.68
N CYS A 84 24.83 -20.40 -17.55
CA CYS A 84 25.63 -21.29 -16.71
C CYS A 84 24.83 -22.45 -16.10
N CYS A 85 23.51 -22.30 -15.94
CA CYS A 85 22.63 -23.37 -15.45
C CYS A 85 22.63 -24.65 -16.31
N LYS A 86 23.15 -24.61 -17.55
CA LYS A 86 23.35 -25.82 -18.36
C LYS A 86 24.61 -26.60 -18.00
N GLU A 87 25.55 -25.96 -17.28
CA GLU A 87 26.89 -26.49 -16.99
C GLU A 87 27.09 -26.81 -15.49
N ILE A 88 26.31 -26.20 -14.59
CA ILE A 88 26.42 -26.37 -13.13
C ILE A 88 25.32 -27.26 -12.54
N SER A 89 25.51 -27.71 -11.30
CA SER A 89 24.49 -28.50 -10.57
C SER A 89 23.19 -27.71 -10.35
N GLY A 90 22.06 -28.40 -10.29
CA GLY A 90 20.74 -27.77 -10.13
C GLY A 90 20.60 -26.92 -8.86
N GLY A 91 21.21 -27.34 -7.74
CA GLY A 91 21.22 -26.57 -6.49
C GLY A 91 22.01 -25.26 -6.60
N ALA A 92 23.17 -25.29 -7.26
CA ALA A 92 23.97 -24.10 -7.52
C ALA A 92 23.25 -23.12 -8.47
N CYS A 93 22.60 -23.65 -9.52
CA CYS A 93 21.77 -22.85 -10.42
C CYS A 93 20.58 -22.20 -9.67
N ALA A 94 19.89 -22.96 -8.82
CA ALA A 94 18.79 -22.42 -8.02
C ALA A 94 19.26 -21.25 -7.14
N ALA A 95 20.40 -21.41 -6.46
CA ALA A 95 21.02 -20.35 -5.66
C ALA A 95 21.41 -19.13 -6.50
N ALA A 96 22.03 -19.33 -7.67
CA ALA A 96 22.45 -18.24 -8.56
C ALA A 96 21.26 -17.42 -9.11
N LEU A 97 20.11 -18.08 -9.32
CA LEU A 97 18.90 -17.45 -9.86
C LEU A 97 17.93 -16.94 -8.78
N LEU A 98 18.26 -17.06 -7.48
CA LEU A 98 17.37 -16.61 -6.39
C LEU A 98 16.94 -15.15 -6.54
N GLY A 99 17.84 -14.25 -6.93
CA GLY A 99 17.48 -12.83 -7.14
C GLY A 99 16.51 -12.63 -8.32
N VAL A 100 16.62 -13.44 -9.38
CA VAL A 100 15.65 -13.44 -10.49
C VAL A 100 14.30 -13.97 -10.01
N ALA A 101 14.32 -15.06 -9.24
CA ALA A 101 13.13 -15.65 -8.65
C ALA A 101 12.43 -14.69 -7.67
N GLN A 102 13.20 -13.89 -6.91
CA GLN A 102 12.69 -12.90 -5.96
C GLN A 102 11.85 -11.83 -6.67
N ILE A 103 12.37 -11.25 -7.76
CA ILE A 103 11.65 -10.26 -8.59
C ILE A 103 10.50 -10.93 -9.35
N GLY A 104 10.71 -12.15 -9.88
CA GLY A 104 9.68 -12.91 -10.58
C GLY A 104 8.48 -13.24 -9.70
N LEU A 105 8.72 -13.62 -8.44
CA LEU A 105 7.66 -13.90 -7.47
C LEU A 105 6.92 -12.62 -7.08
N GLN A 106 7.64 -11.53 -6.79
CA GLN A 106 7.04 -10.22 -6.54
C GLN A 106 6.12 -9.80 -7.69
N TRP A 107 6.59 -9.93 -8.93
CA TRP A 107 5.82 -9.62 -10.13
C TRP A 107 4.58 -10.52 -10.25
N ALA A 108 4.72 -11.83 -10.03
CA ALA A 108 3.60 -12.78 -10.10
C ALA A 108 2.54 -12.47 -9.04
N CYS A 109 2.95 -12.21 -7.79
CA CYS A 109 2.04 -11.82 -6.70
C CYS A 109 1.30 -10.52 -7.02
N PHE A 110 2.00 -9.52 -7.58
CA PHE A 110 1.35 -8.26 -7.96
C PHE A 110 0.40 -8.44 -9.16
N MET A 111 0.77 -9.24 -10.16
CA MET A 111 -0.13 -9.56 -11.29
C MET A 111 -1.36 -10.34 -10.84
N PHE A 112 -1.22 -11.20 -9.83
CA PHE A 112 -2.36 -11.83 -9.20
C PHE A 112 -3.26 -10.80 -8.51
N SER A 113 -2.70 -9.77 -7.83
CA SER A 113 -3.49 -8.64 -7.32
C SER A 113 -4.22 -7.88 -8.44
N VAL A 114 -3.57 -7.61 -9.58
CA VAL A 114 -4.21 -6.98 -10.75
C VAL A 114 -5.36 -7.85 -11.28
N MET A 115 -5.15 -9.16 -11.39
CA MET A 115 -6.17 -10.10 -11.83
C MET A 115 -7.38 -10.11 -10.89
N LEU A 116 -7.15 -10.23 -9.57
CA LEU A 116 -8.21 -10.14 -8.57
C LEU A 116 -8.96 -8.81 -8.65
N PHE A 117 -8.23 -7.70 -8.82
CA PHE A 117 -8.82 -6.37 -8.99
C PHE A 117 -9.77 -6.30 -10.19
N LEU A 118 -9.40 -6.90 -11.33
CA LEU A 118 -10.23 -6.92 -12.53
C LEU A 118 -11.44 -7.86 -12.40
N ILE A 119 -11.28 -9.01 -11.73
CA ILE A 119 -12.36 -9.99 -11.52
C ILE A 119 -13.40 -9.42 -10.55
N PHE A 120 -12.96 -8.87 -9.42
CA PHE A 120 -13.82 -8.34 -8.36
C PHE A 120 -14.02 -6.82 -8.49
N PHE A 121 -13.89 -6.27 -9.69
CA PHE A 121 -14.09 -4.84 -9.90
C PHE A 121 -15.56 -4.50 -9.66
N PRO A 122 -15.88 -3.55 -8.75
CA PRO A 122 -17.26 -3.16 -8.48
C PRO A 122 -17.85 -2.56 -9.76
N THR A 123 -18.76 -3.29 -10.39
CA THR A 123 -19.59 -2.75 -11.46
C THR A 123 -20.79 -2.11 -10.78
N ALA A 124 -21.03 -0.82 -11.04
CA ALA A 124 -22.20 -0.13 -10.49
C ALA A 124 -23.45 -0.98 -10.77
N PRO A 125 -24.26 -1.32 -9.74
CA PRO A 125 -25.51 -2.02 -9.99
C PRO A 125 -26.39 -1.10 -10.86
N ASP A 126 -26.92 -1.66 -11.95
CA ASP A 126 -27.99 -1.05 -12.74
C ASP A 126 -29.24 -0.98 -11.85
N LEU A 127 -29.33 0.02 -10.97
CA LEU A 127 -30.47 0.24 -10.10
C LEU A 127 -30.86 1.71 -10.16
N ASP A 128 -31.86 1.97 -11.00
CA ASP A 128 -32.68 3.17 -11.16
C ASP A 128 -33.38 3.66 -9.85
N ILE A 129 -32.94 3.21 -8.67
CA ILE A 129 -33.57 3.48 -7.37
C ILE A 129 -32.67 4.35 -6.46
N SER A 130 -31.36 4.46 -6.75
CA SER A 130 -30.38 5.14 -5.86
C SER A 130 -30.14 6.63 -6.18
N SER A 131 -30.77 7.16 -7.23
CA SER A 131 -30.66 8.56 -7.65
C SER A 131 -31.13 9.57 -6.59
N SER A 132 -31.97 9.14 -5.65
CA SER A 132 -32.47 9.98 -4.56
C SER A 132 -31.55 10.05 -3.32
N ILE A 133 -30.68 9.06 -3.11
CA ILE A 133 -29.78 8.98 -1.94
C ILE A 133 -28.32 9.33 -2.31
N ALA A 134 -27.93 9.12 -3.57
CA ALA A 134 -26.59 9.44 -4.08
C ALA A 134 -26.26 10.95 -4.13
N SER A 135 -27.24 11.83 -3.87
CA SER A 135 -26.99 13.28 -3.76
C SER A 135 -26.29 13.68 -2.46
N ILE A 136 -26.25 12.80 -1.45
CA ILE A 136 -25.71 13.10 -0.11
C ILE A 136 -24.31 12.52 0.10
N THR A 137 -23.92 11.47 -0.64
CA THR A 137 -22.58 10.83 -0.57
C THR A 137 -21.85 10.96 -1.90
N SER A 138 -21.15 12.08 -2.05
CA SER A 138 -20.37 12.44 -3.24
C SER A 138 -19.15 11.54 -3.48
N SER A 139 -19.37 10.36 -4.06
CA SER A 139 -18.34 9.60 -4.78
C SER A 139 -18.93 9.14 -6.10
N PRO A 140 -18.42 9.60 -7.26
CA PRO A 140 -18.91 9.09 -8.55
C PRO A 140 -18.69 7.57 -8.62
N PRO A 141 -19.66 6.79 -9.12
CA PRO A 141 -19.55 5.34 -9.17
C PRO A 141 -18.32 4.92 -10.00
N PRO A 142 -17.58 3.88 -9.57
CA PRO A 142 -16.45 3.35 -10.32
C PRO A 142 -16.93 2.97 -11.73
N LYS A 143 -16.33 3.61 -12.74
CA LYS A 143 -16.75 3.39 -14.12
C LYS A 143 -16.10 2.10 -14.59
N ARG A 144 -16.88 1.18 -15.16
CA ARG A 144 -16.39 -0.02 -15.85
C ARG A 144 -15.27 0.28 -16.87
N ARG A 145 -15.24 1.52 -17.38
CA ARG A 145 -14.17 2.06 -18.23
C ARG A 145 -12.78 1.99 -17.56
N ASP A 146 -12.69 2.24 -16.26
CA ASP A 146 -11.42 2.27 -15.53
C ASP A 146 -10.81 0.86 -15.47
N ALA A 147 -11.61 -0.17 -15.16
CA ALA A 147 -11.16 -1.57 -15.22
C ALA A 147 -10.67 -1.97 -16.62
N ILE A 148 -11.39 -1.56 -17.67
CA ILE A 148 -10.98 -1.82 -19.06
C ILE A 148 -9.65 -1.12 -19.39
N ILE A 149 -9.46 0.13 -18.96
CA ILE A 149 -8.20 0.87 -19.14
C ILE A 149 -7.06 0.17 -18.41
N VAL A 150 -7.26 -0.21 -17.14
CA VAL A 150 -6.25 -0.92 -16.34
C VAL A 150 -5.86 -2.24 -17.02
N GLY A 151 -6.85 -3.07 -17.36
CA GLY A 151 -6.61 -4.38 -17.98
C GLY A 151 -5.95 -4.28 -19.35
N SER A 152 -6.48 -3.44 -20.24
CA SER A 152 -5.94 -3.28 -21.60
C SER A 152 -4.55 -2.66 -21.61
N THR A 153 -4.30 -1.64 -20.77
CA THR A 153 -2.98 -1.00 -20.68
C THR A 153 -1.95 -1.93 -20.07
N THR A 154 -2.31 -2.67 -19.01
CA THR A 154 -1.40 -3.65 -18.38
C THR A 154 -1.05 -4.77 -19.35
N LEU A 155 -2.03 -5.32 -20.07
CA LEU A 155 -1.80 -6.35 -21.09
C LEU A 155 -0.93 -5.81 -22.25
N CYS A 156 -1.24 -4.62 -22.76
CA CYS A 156 -0.46 -3.98 -23.82
C CYS A 156 1.00 -3.78 -23.38
N ALA A 157 1.22 -3.26 -22.17
CA ALA A 157 2.57 -3.08 -21.62
C ALA A 157 3.31 -4.41 -21.47
N LEU A 158 2.64 -5.46 -20.98
CA LEU A 158 3.23 -6.79 -20.86
C LEU A 158 3.69 -7.33 -22.21
N LEU A 159 2.85 -7.19 -23.25
CA LEU A 159 3.17 -7.63 -24.61
C LEU A 159 4.30 -6.79 -25.22
N VAL A 160 4.23 -5.46 -25.13
CA VAL A 160 5.25 -4.55 -25.68
C VAL A 160 6.61 -4.79 -25.03
N VAL A 161 6.66 -4.84 -23.69
CA VAL A 161 7.91 -5.09 -22.96
C VAL A 161 8.42 -6.49 -23.24
N GLY A 162 7.55 -7.51 -23.23
CA GLY A 162 7.91 -8.90 -23.49
C GLY A 162 8.46 -9.12 -24.90
N ILE A 163 7.73 -8.69 -25.93
CA ILE A 163 8.12 -8.83 -27.35
C ILE A 163 9.41 -8.06 -27.61
N THR A 164 9.51 -6.80 -27.16
CA THR A 164 10.72 -5.99 -27.36
C THR A 164 11.92 -6.61 -26.67
N SER A 165 11.74 -7.12 -25.43
CA SER A 165 12.81 -7.80 -24.69
C SER A 165 13.29 -9.07 -25.41
N ILE A 166 12.37 -9.91 -25.88
CA ILE A 166 12.69 -11.13 -26.63
C ILE A 166 13.41 -10.78 -27.93
N ALA A 167 12.88 -9.82 -28.70
CA ALA A 167 13.47 -9.39 -29.96
C ALA A 167 14.89 -8.84 -29.77
N LEU A 168 15.12 -8.00 -28.74
CA LEU A 168 16.46 -7.48 -28.44
C LEU A 168 17.43 -8.58 -28.01
N VAL A 169 16.97 -9.52 -27.18
CA VAL A 169 17.81 -10.65 -26.75
C VAL A 169 18.20 -11.55 -27.93
N ALA A 170 17.28 -11.78 -28.87
CA ALA A 170 17.49 -12.64 -30.03
C ALA A 170 18.32 -11.97 -31.13
N ALA A 171 18.03 -10.71 -31.47
CA ALA A 171 18.66 -10.02 -32.59
C ALA A 171 19.94 -9.28 -32.20
N TRP A 172 19.95 -8.59 -31.05
CA TRP A 172 21.03 -7.68 -30.65
C TRP A 172 21.38 -7.79 -29.17
N PRO A 173 21.99 -8.91 -28.73
CA PRO A 173 22.27 -9.17 -27.32
C PRO A 173 23.16 -8.11 -26.66
N HIS A 174 23.97 -7.37 -27.43
CA HIS A 174 24.81 -6.26 -26.95
C HIS A 174 24.00 -5.04 -26.45
N HIS A 175 22.79 -4.80 -26.97
CA HIS A 175 21.97 -3.64 -26.61
C HIS A 175 21.10 -3.86 -25.36
N THR A 176 21.08 -5.07 -24.84
CA THR A 176 20.21 -5.47 -23.72
C THR A 176 20.52 -4.75 -22.40
N GLN A 177 21.76 -4.31 -22.17
CA GLN A 177 22.09 -3.51 -20.98
C GLN A 177 21.38 -2.15 -21.01
N TYR A 178 21.35 -1.48 -22.17
CA TYR A 178 20.67 -0.20 -22.32
C TYR A 178 19.17 -0.36 -22.12
N TRP A 179 18.58 -1.41 -22.69
CA TRP A 179 17.18 -1.76 -22.50
C TRP A 179 16.83 -2.07 -21.04
N ALA A 180 17.66 -2.87 -20.36
CA ALA A 180 17.51 -3.13 -18.93
C ALA A 180 17.54 -1.81 -18.15
N ASN A 181 18.55 -0.96 -18.35
CA ASN A 181 18.65 0.33 -17.66
C ASN A 181 17.44 1.24 -17.91
N PHE A 182 16.93 1.26 -19.15
CA PHE A 182 15.72 1.98 -19.51
C PHE A 182 14.51 1.47 -18.73
N LEU A 183 14.27 0.16 -18.73
CA LEU A 183 13.15 -0.45 -18.01
C LEU A 183 13.25 -0.21 -16.49
N GLY A 184 14.44 -0.35 -15.89
CA GLY A 184 14.63 -0.07 -14.46
C GLY A 184 14.37 1.39 -14.10
N SER A 185 14.78 2.32 -14.97
CA SER A 185 14.52 3.76 -14.80
C SER A 185 13.02 4.08 -14.91
N ILE A 186 12.33 3.48 -15.88
CA ILE A 186 10.88 3.61 -16.04
C ILE A 186 10.14 3.03 -14.83
N ALA A 187 10.58 1.87 -14.31
CA ALA A 187 10.00 1.29 -13.11
C ALA A 187 10.10 2.24 -11.91
N GLY A 188 11.28 2.85 -11.69
CA GLY A 188 11.49 3.84 -10.63
C GLY A 188 10.70 5.13 -10.81
N LEU A 189 10.59 5.63 -12.04
CA LEU A 189 9.77 6.81 -12.34
C LEU A 189 8.28 6.54 -12.07
N LEU A 190 7.76 5.40 -12.54
CA LEU A 190 6.37 5.00 -12.29
C LEU A 190 6.08 4.86 -10.79
N ALA A 191 7.02 4.27 -10.04
CA ALA A 191 6.91 4.20 -8.58
C ALA A 191 6.93 5.59 -7.93
N ALA A 192 7.77 6.51 -8.39
CA ALA A 192 7.77 7.89 -7.89
C ALA A 192 6.43 8.59 -8.17
N VAL A 193 5.88 8.44 -9.38
CA VAL A 193 4.55 8.97 -9.74
C VAL A 193 3.43 8.33 -8.90
N GLN A 194 3.61 7.09 -8.45
CA GLN A 194 2.66 6.41 -7.57
C GLN A 194 2.72 6.92 -6.13
N TYR A 195 3.91 7.08 -5.56
CA TYR A 195 4.07 7.41 -4.13
C TYR A 195 4.13 8.92 -3.84
N VAL A 196 4.71 9.74 -4.71
CA VAL A 196 4.89 11.18 -4.44
C VAL A 196 3.55 11.93 -4.30
N PRO A 197 2.54 11.74 -5.18
CA PRO A 197 1.23 12.36 -4.99
C PRO A 197 0.57 11.91 -3.68
N GLN A 198 0.73 10.64 -3.31
CA GLN A 198 0.21 10.10 -2.05
C GLN A 198 0.91 10.75 -0.84
N ILE A 199 2.23 10.97 -0.90
CA ILE A 199 3.00 11.66 0.14
C ILE A 199 2.48 13.09 0.31
N TRP A 200 2.44 13.84 -0.79
CA TRP A 200 1.97 15.23 -0.78
C TRP A 200 0.55 15.35 -0.23
N TYR A 201 -0.31 14.42 -0.64
CA TYR A 201 -1.69 14.38 -0.21
C TYR A 201 -1.82 14.09 1.30
N THR A 202 -1.12 13.07 1.78
CA THR A 202 -1.09 12.70 3.21
C THR A 202 -0.59 13.87 4.05
N TYR A 203 0.46 14.56 3.58
CA TYR A 203 0.96 15.76 4.22
C TYR A 203 -0.08 16.88 4.28
N ARG A 204 -0.83 17.12 3.19
CA ARG A 204 -1.84 18.17 3.11
C ARG A 204 -3.09 17.89 3.95
N LEU A 205 -3.50 16.62 4.11
CA LEU A 205 -4.70 16.29 4.88
C LEU A 205 -4.48 16.25 6.39
N GLY A 206 -3.26 15.97 6.84
CA GLY A 206 -2.99 15.78 8.27
C GLY A 206 -3.67 14.55 8.87
N ASP A 207 -4.14 13.62 8.04
CA ASP A 207 -4.89 12.45 8.48
C ASP A 207 -4.52 11.23 7.61
N VAL A 208 -4.20 10.12 8.28
CA VAL A 208 -3.80 8.85 7.66
C VAL A 208 -5.07 8.03 7.47
N LYS A 209 -5.99 8.51 6.62
CA LYS A 209 -7.15 7.69 6.31
C LYS A 209 -6.70 6.42 5.60
N SER A 210 -6.79 5.33 6.35
CA SER A 210 -6.74 3.91 5.96
C SER A 210 -5.50 3.35 5.29
N LEU A 211 -4.33 3.93 5.51
CA LEU A 211 -3.10 3.28 5.11
C LEU A 211 -2.80 2.14 6.08
N SER A 212 -2.62 0.91 5.59
CA SER A 212 -2.23 -0.22 6.44
C SER A 212 -0.79 -0.04 6.95
N VAL A 213 -0.64 0.67 8.06
CA VAL A 213 0.63 0.96 8.75
C VAL A 213 1.41 -0.34 9.01
N ILE A 214 0.71 -1.42 9.34
CA ILE A 214 1.28 -2.74 9.61
C ILE A 214 2.00 -3.31 8.38
N THR A 215 1.37 -3.24 7.20
CA THR A 215 2.01 -3.75 5.98
C THR A 215 3.23 -2.91 5.59
N MET A 216 3.19 -1.59 5.79
CA MET A 216 4.34 -0.72 5.52
C MET A 216 5.51 -0.96 6.49
N LEU A 217 5.23 -1.27 7.76
CA LEU A 217 6.27 -1.59 8.75
C LEU A 217 7.10 -2.83 8.35
N ILE A 218 6.48 -3.80 7.69
CA ILE A 218 7.16 -4.99 7.20
C ILE A 218 7.84 -4.71 5.85
N GLN A 219 7.16 -4.00 4.95
CA GLN A 219 7.64 -3.76 3.59
C GLN A 219 8.83 -2.81 3.52
N VAL A 220 8.88 -1.74 4.33
CA VAL A 220 9.95 -0.73 4.23
C VAL A 220 11.33 -1.35 4.54
N PRO A 221 11.56 -2.03 5.69
CA PRO A 221 12.81 -2.74 5.93
C PRO A 221 13.08 -3.83 4.88
N GLY A 222 12.02 -4.54 4.48
CA GLY A 222 12.07 -5.56 3.43
C GLY A 222 12.61 -5.02 2.10
N ALA A 223 12.20 -3.82 1.67
CA ALA A 223 12.64 -3.19 0.43
C ALA A 223 14.15 -2.89 0.43
N PHE A 224 14.70 -2.44 1.56
CA PHE A 224 16.14 -2.20 1.69
C PHE A 224 16.93 -3.51 1.70
N LEU A 225 16.44 -4.55 2.40
CA LEU A 225 17.06 -5.88 2.38
C LEU A 225 17.00 -6.50 0.97
N PHE A 226 15.88 -6.34 0.28
CA PHE A 226 15.66 -6.76 -1.11
C PHE A 226 16.65 -6.08 -2.05
N SER A 227 16.80 -4.76 -1.94
CA SER A 227 17.77 -4.01 -2.72
C SER A 227 19.21 -4.45 -2.42
N PHE A 228 19.54 -4.67 -1.16
CA PHE A 228 20.88 -5.09 -0.76
C PHE A 228 21.21 -6.49 -1.29
N SER A 229 20.27 -7.45 -1.23
CA SER A 229 20.47 -8.79 -1.78
C SER A 229 20.70 -8.75 -3.29
N LEU A 230 19.99 -7.88 -4.01
CA LEU A 230 20.22 -7.66 -5.44
C LEU A 230 21.58 -7.03 -5.71
N TRP A 231 21.98 -6.01 -4.94
CA TRP A 231 23.30 -5.40 -5.10
C TRP A 231 24.43 -6.40 -4.89
N LEU A 232 24.33 -7.28 -3.88
CA LEU A 232 25.29 -8.38 -3.67
C LEU A 232 25.37 -9.32 -4.87
N ARG A 233 24.25 -9.56 -5.56
CA ARG A 233 24.19 -10.46 -6.72
C ARG A 233 24.71 -9.82 -8.01
N VAL A 234 24.20 -8.65 -8.39
CA VAL A 234 24.46 -8.04 -9.72
C VAL A 234 25.47 -6.90 -9.69
N GLY A 235 25.88 -6.46 -8.51
CA GLY A 235 26.85 -5.38 -8.31
C GLY A 235 26.43 -4.04 -8.93
N TRP A 236 27.44 -3.23 -9.25
CA TRP A 236 27.23 -1.90 -9.87
C TRP A 236 26.71 -1.97 -11.31
N GLY A 237 27.03 -3.03 -12.05
CA GLY A 237 26.54 -3.23 -13.43
C GLY A 237 25.02 -3.40 -13.51
N GLY A 238 24.38 -3.84 -12.41
CA GLY A 238 22.93 -3.97 -12.28
C GLY A 238 22.28 -2.84 -11.47
N TRP A 239 22.84 -1.63 -11.45
CA TRP A 239 22.30 -0.50 -10.67
C TRP A 239 20.80 -0.28 -10.89
N SER A 240 20.34 -0.37 -12.13
CA SER A 240 18.93 -0.15 -12.50
C SER A 240 17.98 -1.19 -11.89
N THR A 241 18.49 -2.35 -11.49
CA THR A 241 17.73 -3.44 -10.89
C THR A 241 17.56 -3.27 -9.39
N TRP A 242 18.56 -2.81 -8.65
CA TRP A 242 18.46 -2.65 -7.19
C TRP A 242 18.04 -1.23 -6.78
N LEU A 243 18.49 -0.19 -7.51
CA LEU A 243 18.24 1.20 -7.13
C LEU A 243 16.75 1.55 -7.11
N VAL A 244 15.95 0.95 -8.01
CA VAL A 244 14.50 1.12 -8.01
C VAL A 244 13.89 0.78 -6.66
N TYR A 245 14.37 -0.27 -5.99
CA TYR A 245 13.88 -0.70 -4.68
C TYR A 245 14.38 0.18 -3.53
N VAL A 246 15.55 0.80 -3.67
CA VAL A 246 15.99 1.85 -2.73
C VAL A 246 15.07 3.06 -2.81
N VAL A 247 14.80 3.53 -4.04
CA VAL A 247 13.95 4.70 -4.27
C VAL A 247 12.53 4.43 -3.75
N THR A 248 11.95 3.27 -4.06
CA THR A 248 10.63 2.91 -3.55
C THR A 248 10.64 2.76 -2.03
N GLY A 249 11.67 2.14 -1.44
CA GLY A 249 11.82 2.00 0.01
C GLY A 249 11.90 3.34 0.74
N ILE A 250 12.60 4.34 0.18
CA ILE A 250 12.65 5.71 0.73
C ILE A 250 11.27 6.36 0.66
N LEU A 251 10.59 6.28 -0.49
CA LEU A 251 9.26 6.87 -0.65
C LEU A 251 8.22 6.25 0.30
N GLN A 252 8.24 4.91 0.43
CA GLN A 252 7.42 4.18 1.39
C GLN A 252 7.80 4.52 2.85
N GLY A 253 9.09 4.69 3.14
CA GLY A 253 9.58 5.09 4.46
C GLY A 253 9.10 6.49 4.88
N ILE A 254 9.05 7.45 3.94
CA ILE A 254 8.48 8.77 4.19
C ILE A 254 6.99 8.68 4.51
N LEU A 255 6.23 7.87 3.75
CA LEU A 255 4.82 7.62 4.03
C LEU A 255 4.62 7.00 5.41
N LEU A 256 5.42 6.01 5.77
CA LEU A 256 5.38 5.35 7.07
C LEU A 256 5.69 6.33 8.21
N ALA A 257 6.69 7.20 8.05
CA ALA A 257 7.05 8.21 9.05
C ALA A 257 5.89 9.19 9.30
N MET A 258 5.23 9.66 8.23
CA MET A 258 4.03 10.49 8.36
C MET A 258 2.86 9.72 8.97
N ALA A 259 2.71 8.44 8.62
CA ALA A 259 1.65 7.61 9.17
C ALA A 259 1.78 7.44 10.69
N ILE A 260 3.00 7.17 11.17
CA ILE A 260 3.31 7.05 12.59
C ILE A 260 3.10 8.39 13.31
N SER A 261 3.57 9.51 12.74
CA SER A 261 3.44 10.81 13.39
C SER A 261 1.98 11.21 13.62
N TYR A 262 1.13 11.07 12.60
CA TYR A 262 -0.30 11.37 12.72
C TYR A 262 -1.05 10.38 13.59
N TYR A 263 -0.68 9.10 13.59
CA TYR A 263 -1.24 8.11 14.51
C TYR A 263 -0.98 8.49 15.98
N VAL A 264 0.25 8.90 16.28
CA VAL A 264 0.63 9.35 17.63
C VAL A 264 -0.12 10.62 18.03
N VAL A 265 -0.23 11.60 17.12
CA VAL A 265 -0.96 12.85 17.39
C VAL A 265 -2.45 12.58 17.62
N SER A 266 -3.08 11.76 16.79
CA SER A 266 -4.50 11.41 16.95
C SER A 266 -4.76 10.70 18.28
N ARG A 267 -3.90 9.76 18.69
CA ARG A 267 -4.05 9.08 19.98
C ARG A 267 -3.90 10.02 21.17
N ARG A 268 -3.02 11.01 21.09
CA ARG A 268 -2.87 12.03 22.14
C ARG A 268 -4.15 12.86 22.27
N ALA A 269 -4.70 13.34 21.16
CA ALA A 269 -5.95 14.11 21.18
C ALA A 269 -7.15 13.30 21.73
N THR A 270 -7.28 12.02 21.37
CA THR A 270 -8.33 11.15 21.95
C THR A 270 -8.12 10.94 23.44
N ARG A 271 -6.87 10.75 23.88
CA ARG A 271 -6.57 10.59 25.31
C ARG A 271 -6.90 11.85 26.10
N GLU A 272 -6.53 13.03 25.59
CA GLU A 272 -6.87 14.32 26.21
C GLU A 272 -8.39 14.54 26.28
N GLN A 273 -9.16 14.09 25.28
CA GLN A 273 -10.62 14.15 25.31
C GLN A 273 -11.23 13.22 26.37
N VAL A 274 -10.74 11.99 26.48
CA VAL A 274 -11.21 11.04 27.51
C VAL A 274 -10.87 11.53 28.91
N GLU A 275 -9.66 12.05 29.11
CA GLU A 275 -9.24 12.63 30.40
C GLU A 275 -10.10 13.86 30.77
N ALA A 276 -10.45 14.72 29.79
CA ALA A 276 -11.35 15.85 30.02
C ALA A 276 -12.81 15.44 30.31
N GLU A 277 -13.33 14.41 29.61
CA GLU A 277 -14.67 13.86 29.87
C GLU A 277 -14.74 13.20 31.26
N GLU A 278 -13.69 12.49 31.70
CA GLU A 278 -13.60 11.90 33.04
C GLU A 278 -13.54 12.99 34.14
N GLU A 279 -12.80 14.08 33.92
CA GLU A 279 -12.77 15.22 34.85
C GLU A 279 -14.13 15.94 34.97
N GLU A 280 -14.86 16.10 33.85
CA GLU A 280 -16.22 16.66 33.86
C GLU A 280 -17.23 15.74 34.56
N GLU A 281 -17.16 14.41 34.36
CA GLU A 281 -18.05 13.47 35.02
C GLU A 281 -17.83 13.41 36.55
N VAL A 282 -16.58 13.41 37.01
CA VAL A 282 -16.27 13.41 38.44
C VAL A 282 -16.72 14.72 39.09
N GLY A 283 -16.43 15.87 38.45
CA GLY A 283 -16.88 17.17 38.96
C GLY A 283 -18.41 17.29 39.04
N ASN A 284 -19.12 16.80 38.01
CA ASN A 284 -20.59 16.85 38.00
C ASN A 284 -21.21 15.92 39.07
N ASN A 285 -20.58 14.76 39.35
CA ASN A 285 -21.02 13.87 40.43
C ASN A 285 -20.78 14.47 41.82
N ASP A 286 -19.67 15.17 42.03
CA ASP A 286 -19.37 15.88 43.29
C ASP A 286 -20.32 17.06 43.51
N ASP A 287 -20.65 17.81 42.45
CA ASP A 287 -21.63 18.90 42.49
C ASP A 287 -23.04 18.38 42.80
N ILE A 288 -23.46 17.26 42.21
CA ILE A 288 -24.74 16.59 42.54
C ILE A 288 -24.74 16.11 44.00
N LEU A 289 -23.64 15.55 44.49
CA LEU A 289 -23.53 15.08 45.87
C LEU A 289 -23.59 16.26 46.86
N CYS A 290 -22.88 17.35 46.59
CA CYS A 290 -22.96 18.60 47.37
C CYS A 290 -24.37 19.22 47.34
N ALA A 291 -25.02 19.26 46.18
CA ALA A 291 -26.40 19.76 46.06
C ALA A 291 -27.40 18.89 46.84
N SER A 292 -27.22 17.56 46.82
CA SER A 292 -28.05 16.63 47.60
C SER A 292 -27.85 16.80 49.11
N ALA A 293 -26.62 17.02 49.57
CA ALA A 293 -26.30 17.27 50.98
C ALA A 293 -26.83 18.63 51.45
N ALA A 294 -26.80 19.64 50.58
CA ALA A 294 -27.40 20.95 50.86
C ALA A 294 -28.95 20.89 50.91
N ALA A 295 -29.58 20.06 50.06
CA ALA A 295 -31.03 19.84 50.07
C ALA A 295 -31.49 19.09 51.33
N ASP A 296 -30.73 18.09 51.79
CA ASP A 296 -31.01 17.38 53.06
C ASP A 296 -30.84 18.29 54.28
N GLY A 297 -29.91 19.26 54.22
CA GLY A 297 -29.75 20.30 55.24
C GLY A 297 -30.84 21.37 55.23
N ALA A 298 -31.48 21.61 54.08
CA ALA A 298 -32.54 22.62 53.91
C ALA A 298 -33.95 22.10 54.28
N LEU A 299 -34.14 20.79 54.45
CA LEU A 299 -35.42 20.19 54.86
C LEU A 299 -35.78 20.41 56.35
N LEU A 300 -34.97 21.16 57.09
CA LEU A 300 -35.28 21.60 58.46
C LEU A 300 -35.78 23.04 58.56
N ASP A 301 -35.96 23.77 57.45
CA ASP A 301 -36.52 25.13 57.51
C ASP A 301 -37.49 25.42 56.35
N THR A 302 -38.76 25.59 56.72
CA THR A 302 -39.83 26.35 56.05
C THR A 302 -40.45 25.89 54.71
N ASP A 303 -41.74 25.53 54.84
CA ASP A 303 -42.94 25.93 54.08
C ASP A 303 -42.86 26.55 52.67
N MET A 304 -43.69 25.96 51.79
CA MET A 304 -44.47 26.52 50.67
C MET A 304 -43.91 27.70 49.84
N ASP A 305 -43.59 27.45 48.56
CA ASP A 305 -44.17 28.24 47.46
C ASP A 305 -43.95 27.61 46.06
N GLU A 306 -44.99 27.70 45.23
CA GLU A 306 -45.13 27.10 43.90
C GLU A 306 -44.67 28.11 42.82
N ARG A 307 -43.61 27.83 42.06
CA ARG A 307 -43.33 28.46 40.73
C ARG A 307 -42.11 27.85 40.01
N SER A 308 -42.37 27.07 38.97
CA SER A 308 -41.38 26.59 37.99
C SER A 308 -41.16 27.62 36.87
N PRO A 309 -39.92 27.97 36.47
CA PRO A 309 -39.68 28.68 35.23
C PRO A 309 -39.32 27.74 34.06
N LEU A 310 -39.82 28.12 32.88
CA LEU A 310 -39.79 27.40 31.61
C LEU A 310 -38.40 27.38 30.95
N LEU A 311 -38.09 26.26 30.29
CA LEU A 311 -36.91 26.01 29.46
C LEU A 311 -36.77 27.04 28.32
N GLN A 312 -35.60 27.69 28.22
CA GLN A 312 -35.25 28.58 27.12
C GLN A 312 -34.53 27.81 26.00
N ASN A 313 -35.20 27.68 24.86
CA ASN A 313 -34.75 26.95 23.69
C ASN A 313 -33.75 27.81 22.89
N GLY A 314 -32.44 27.58 23.06
CA GLY A 314 -31.37 28.25 22.31
C GLY A 314 -31.11 27.59 20.96
N SER A 315 -31.63 28.16 19.87
CA SER A 315 -31.31 27.75 18.51
C SER A 315 -29.91 28.24 18.10
N MET A 316 -28.90 27.37 18.19
CA MET A 316 -27.60 27.58 17.55
C MET A 316 -27.71 27.30 16.04
N LYS A 317 -27.77 28.37 15.24
CA LYS A 317 -27.54 28.31 13.78
C LYS A 317 -26.08 27.96 13.50
N SER A 318 -25.81 26.69 13.20
CA SER A 318 -24.54 26.24 12.62
C SER A 318 -24.43 26.72 11.17
N LYS A 319 -23.78 27.88 10.96
CA LYS A 319 -23.26 28.29 9.64
C LYS A 319 -21.98 27.48 9.38
N ARG A 320 -22.15 26.25 8.87
CA ARG A 320 -21.03 25.42 8.39
C ARG A 320 -20.56 25.98 7.05
N ASN A 321 -19.34 26.53 7.02
CA ASN A 321 -18.69 27.11 5.84
C ASN A 321 -18.62 26.10 4.67
N GLU A 322 -19.38 26.39 3.62
CA GLU A 322 -19.47 25.62 2.37
C GLU A 322 -18.13 25.59 1.59
N SER A 323 -17.27 26.60 1.79
CA SER A 323 -15.94 26.70 1.20
C SER A 323 -14.93 25.68 1.76
N THR A 324 -15.04 25.33 3.04
CA THR A 324 -14.19 24.31 3.66
C THR A 324 -14.57 22.91 3.16
N MET A 325 -15.87 22.61 3.04
CA MET A 325 -16.37 21.32 2.56
C MET A 325 -15.93 20.99 1.11
N ARG A 326 -15.89 21.99 0.22
CA ARG A 326 -15.51 21.78 -1.19
C ARG A 326 -14.00 21.54 -1.38
N SER A 327 -13.17 22.15 -0.54
CA SER A 327 -11.73 21.88 -0.47
C SER A 327 -11.46 20.49 0.10
N THR A 328 -12.18 20.10 1.17
CA THR A 328 -12.07 18.77 1.76
C THR A 328 -12.56 17.67 0.82
N SER A 329 -13.62 17.88 0.03
CA SER A 329 -14.15 16.86 -0.89
C SER A 329 -13.23 16.62 -2.09
N THR A 330 -12.73 17.69 -2.72
CA THR A 330 -11.79 17.61 -3.85
C THR A 330 -10.50 16.91 -3.42
N ASN A 331 -10.00 17.27 -2.24
CA ASN A 331 -8.87 16.58 -1.64
C ASN A 331 -9.21 15.10 -1.39
N ARG A 332 -10.31 14.78 -0.71
CA ARG A 332 -10.73 13.38 -0.44
C ARG A 332 -10.76 12.50 -1.69
N GLN A 333 -11.19 13.05 -2.81
CA GLN A 333 -11.24 12.37 -4.10
C GLN A 333 -9.84 12.07 -4.67
N PHE A 334 -8.87 12.96 -4.51
CA PHE A 334 -7.46 12.74 -4.92
C PHE A 334 -6.73 11.71 -4.05
N GLY A 335 -7.01 11.62 -2.76
CA GLY A 335 -6.45 10.56 -1.91
C GLY A 335 -6.92 9.16 -2.29
N MET A 336 -8.22 9.04 -2.61
CA MET A 336 -8.79 7.78 -3.09
C MET A 336 -8.26 7.37 -4.47
N LEU A 337 -7.81 8.33 -5.30
CA LEU A 337 -7.18 8.05 -6.59
C LEU A 337 -5.80 7.37 -6.47
N TYR A 338 -5.19 7.29 -5.29
CA TYR A 338 -3.87 6.63 -5.11
C TYR A 338 -3.83 5.68 -3.91
N ALA A 339 -4.99 5.27 -3.38
CA ALA A 339 -5.06 4.36 -2.24
C ALA A 339 -4.60 2.94 -2.62
N ALA A 340 -3.67 2.39 -1.83
CA ALA A 340 -3.13 1.04 -1.97
C ALA A 340 -4.00 -0.05 -1.31
N THR A 341 -4.83 0.35 -0.35
CA THR A 341 -5.72 -0.53 0.42
C THR A 341 -7.09 0.12 0.59
N PRO A 342 -8.17 -0.69 0.63
CA PRO A 342 -9.50 -0.18 0.95
C PRO A 342 -9.50 0.53 2.30
N PRO A 343 -10.32 1.58 2.48
CA PRO A 343 -10.59 2.08 3.80
C PRO A 343 -11.15 1.00 4.69
N GLU A 344 -10.56 0.82 5.88
CA GLU A 344 -11.27 0.13 6.96
C GLU A 344 -12.58 0.89 7.16
N GLN A 345 -13.69 0.24 6.87
CA GLN A 345 -14.98 0.75 7.33
C GLN A 345 -14.89 0.74 8.84
N ASP A 346 -14.83 1.92 9.47
CA ASP A 346 -15.07 2.06 10.90
C ASP A 346 -16.44 1.45 11.18
N SER A 347 -16.47 0.21 11.66
CA SER A 347 -17.66 -0.44 12.18
C SER A 347 -18.10 0.15 13.53
N ASP A 348 -17.33 1.09 14.10
CA ASP A 348 -17.52 1.58 15.47
C ASP A 348 -18.21 2.95 15.59
N ARG A 349 -19.07 3.34 14.64
CA ARG A 349 -19.90 4.55 14.82
C ARG A 349 -21.39 4.40 14.56
N SER A 350 -21.94 3.19 14.63
CA SER A 350 -23.40 2.97 14.55
C SER A 350 -24.05 2.25 15.74
N SER A 351 -23.32 1.97 16.83
CA SER A 351 -23.88 1.31 18.02
C SER A 351 -24.13 2.22 19.23
N ARG A 352 -23.88 3.53 19.14
CA ARG A 352 -24.47 4.53 20.06
C ARG A 352 -25.52 5.31 19.27
N PHE A 353 -26.75 5.30 19.76
CA PHE A 353 -28.02 5.74 19.14
C PHE A 353 -28.77 4.67 18.33
N GLY A 354 -29.44 3.77 19.04
CA GLY A 354 -30.55 2.99 18.49
C GLY A 354 -30.90 1.77 19.34
N GLY A 355 -31.75 1.95 20.36
CA GLY A 355 -32.33 0.88 21.17
C GLY A 355 -32.54 1.29 22.61
#